data_AF-A0A8T3VCK6-F1
#
_entry.id   AF-A0A8T3VCK6-F1
#
_cell.length_a   1.000
_cell.length_b   1.000
_cell.length_c   1.000
_cell.angle_alpha   90.00
_cell.angle_beta   90.00
_cell.angle_gamma   90.00
#
_symmetry.space_group_name_H-M   'P 1'
#
loop_
_entity.id
_entity.type
_entity.pdbx_description
1 polymer ?
#
loop_
_entity_poly.entity_id
_entity_poly.type
_entity_poly.pdbx_seq_one_letter_code
_entity_poly.pdbx_strand_id
1 'polypeptide(L)'
;EYLKANNYYFREPANTQAFPDFFLDEKDDINLLEIKSFHYTKTPAFDIANFDSYCAKIEFDPYCLYADYLVFGYEMIDGTISIEDIWLKKIWEIAGTSARYPLKTQIKRDVIYNIRPNSNFKKGKPSVFKNEIDFLKAVEGTIRPYKGEQRATEWKNNFCKNYENHFGREILF
;
A
#
# COMPACT_ATOMS: atom_id res chain seq x y z
N GLU A 1 -18.99 4.14 10.41
CA GLU A 1 -20.37 4.68 10.31
C GLU A 1 -21.03 4.53 8.94
N TYR A 2 -20.48 5.03 7.83
CA TYR A 2 -21.14 4.92 6.50
C TYR A 2 -21.50 3.47 6.12
N LEU A 3 -20.57 2.53 6.28
CA LEU A 3 -20.81 1.10 5.99
C LEU A 3 -21.94 0.52 6.84
N LYS A 4 -21.97 0.84 8.14
CA LYS A 4 -23.04 0.44 9.08
C LYS A 4 -24.39 1.00 8.66
N ALA A 5 -24.47 2.29 8.34
CA ALA A 5 -25.71 2.98 8.00
C ALA A 5 -26.35 2.43 6.70
N ASN A 6 -25.54 1.91 5.78
CA ASN A 6 -26.00 1.32 4.54
C ASN A 6 -26.13 -0.22 4.60
N ASN A 7 -25.97 -0.81 5.78
CA ASN A 7 -26.02 -2.25 5.99
C ASN A 7 -25.06 -3.04 5.08
N TYR A 8 -23.87 -2.49 4.84
CA TYR A 8 -22.79 -3.22 4.18
C TYR A 8 -22.08 -4.11 5.20
N TYR A 9 -21.71 -5.31 4.77
CA TYR A 9 -20.89 -6.19 5.56
C TYR A 9 -19.46 -5.64 5.64
N PHE A 10 -18.90 -5.61 6.85
CA PHE A 10 -17.49 -5.33 7.10
C PHE A 10 -17.11 -5.83 8.50
N ARG A 11 -15.81 -6.03 8.71
CA ARG A 11 -15.20 -6.25 10.02
C ARG A 11 -14.00 -5.34 10.17
N GLU A 12 -13.66 -5.02 11.41
CA GLU A 12 -12.46 -4.24 11.75
C GLU A 12 -11.44 -5.18 12.42
N PRO A 13 -10.13 -4.96 12.23
CA PRO A 13 -9.12 -5.69 12.98
C PRO A 13 -9.24 -5.41 14.48
N ALA A 14 -8.89 -6.41 15.31
CA ALA A 14 -8.91 -6.27 16.77
C ALA A 14 -8.01 -5.12 17.27
N ASN A 15 -6.91 -4.86 16.57
CA ASN A 15 -6.09 -3.67 16.74
C ASN A 15 -6.37 -2.69 15.59
N THR A 16 -7.02 -1.58 15.88
CA THR A 16 -7.39 -0.56 14.88
C THR A 16 -6.19 0.18 14.27
N GLN A 17 -4.98 -0.01 14.81
CA GLN A 17 -3.75 0.49 14.20
C GLN A 17 -3.09 -0.55 13.27
N ALA A 18 -3.64 -1.76 13.16
CA ALA A 18 -3.14 -2.80 12.28
C ALA A 18 -3.83 -2.74 10.91
N PHE A 19 -3.09 -3.10 9.88
CA PHE A 19 -3.61 -3.25 8.51
C PHE A 19 -4.45 -4.54 8.36
N PRO A 20 -5.54 -4.52 7.56
CA PRO A 20 -6.13 -3.37 6.87
C PRO A 20 -7.09 -2.59 7.78
N ASP A 21 -7.56 -1.41 7.34
CA ASP A 21 -8.64 -0.71 8.04
C ASP A 21 -9.94 -1.54 8.12
N PHE A 22 -10.30 -2.25 7.03
CA PHE A 22 -11.50 -3.10 6.99
C PHE A 22 -11.26 -4.43 6.27
N PHE A 23 -11.90 -5.49 6.79
CA PHE A 23 -12.15 -6.73 6.07
C PHE A 23 -13.56 -6.67 5.48
N LEU A 24 -13.69 -6.84 4.17
CA LEU A 24 -14.99 -6.83 3.50
C LEU A 24 -15.54 -8.25 3.23
N ASP A 25 -14.90 -9.26 3.80
CA ASP A 25 -15.26 -10.67 3.66
C ASP A 25 -15.26 -11.38 5.02
N GLU A 26 -15.84 -12.57 5.10
CA GLU A 26 -15.74 -13.45 6.27
C GLU A 26 -14.33 -13.97 6.46
N LYS A 27 -13.58 -14.13 5.37
CA LYS A 27 -12.16 -14.49 5.41
C LYS A 27 -11.27 -13.27 5.63
N ASP A 28 -10.15 -13.47 6.33
CA ASP A 28 -9.19 -12.41 6.67
C ASP A 28 -8.13 -12.16 5.58
N ASP A 29 -8.11 -13.00 4.54
CA ASP A 29 -7.08 -13.01 3.50
C ASP A 29 -7.56 -12.54 2.12
N ILE A 30 -8.79 -12.05 2.02
CA ILE A 30 -9.37 -11.51 0.78
C ILE A 30 -10.17 -10.24 1.05
N ASN A 31 -10.37 -9.43 0.00
CA ASN A 31 -11.17 -8.21 0.03
C ASN A 31 -10.80 -7.25 1.18
N LEU A 32 -9.49 -7.06 1.38
CA LEU A 32 -8.91 -6.15 2.37
C LEU A 32 -9.02 -4.70 1.85
N LEU A 33 -9.50 -3.78 2.69
CA LEU A 33 -9.69 -2.37 2.32
C LEU A 33 -8.91 -1.45 3.26
N GLU A 34 -8.09 -0.58 2.68
CA GLU A 34 -7.37 0.50 3.34
C GLU A 34 -7.95 1.84 2.88
N ILE A 35 -8.19 2.77 3.80
CA ILE A 35 -8.68 4.11 3.53
C ILE A 35 -7.54 5.11 3.60
N LYS A 36 -7.39 5.95 2.57
CA LYS A 36 -6.48 7.10 2.61
C LYS A 36 -7.21 8.37 2.24
N SER A 37 -6.70 9.51 2.69
CA SER A 37 -7.22 10.81 2.28
C SER A 37 -6.11 11.84 2.14
N PHE A 38 -6.35 12.86 1.31
CA PHE A 38 -5.48 14.02 1.18
C PHE A 38 -6.23 15.25 0.72
N HIS A 39 -5.66 16.42 1.00
CA HIS A 39 -6.19 17.68 0.50
C HIS A 39 -6.07 17.73 -1.04
N TYR A 40 -7.20 17.79 -1.75
CA TYR A 40 -7.30 17.62 -3.20
C TYR A 40 -6.46 18.64 -3.97
N THR A 41 -6.43 19.92 -3.58
CA THR A 41 -5.56 20.91 -4.26
C THR A 41 -4.05 20.64 -4.11
N LYS A 42 -3.63 19.77 -3.18
CA LYS A 42 -2.22 19.44 -2.93
C LYS A 42 -1.81 18.16 -3.66
N THR A 43 -0.50 17.93 -3.68
CA THR A 43 0.05 16.63 -4.10
C THR A 43 -0.25 15.60 -3.02
N PRO A 44 -0.68 14.37 -3.38
CA PRO A 44 -0.86 13.29 -2.41
C PRO A 44 0.37 13.13 -1.53
N ALA A 45 0.17 13.27 -0.23
CA ALA A 45 1.23 13.27 0.77
C ALA A 45 0.86 12.47 2.02
N PHE A 46 -0.14 11.59 1.92
CA PHE A 46 -0.40 10.57 2.94
C PHE A 46 0.71 9.52 2.96
N ASP A 47 0.84 8.81 4.07
CA ASP A 47 1.66 7.62 4.17
C ASP A 47 0.85 6.42 3.68
N ILE A 48 1.41 5.64 2.73
CA ILE A 48 0.75 4.41 2.28
C ILE A 48 0.81 3.39 3.42
N ALA A 49 2.03 3.10 3.88
CA ALA A 49 2.32 2.23 5.03
C ALA A 49 3.73 2.52 5.56
N ASN A 50 4.02 2.12 6.80
CA ASN A 50 5.39 2.03 7.28
C ASN A 50 6.17 1.00 6.45
N PHE A 51 7.38 1.35 6.00
CA PHE A 51 8.14 0.52 5.06
C PHE A 51 8.53 -0.84 5.65
N ASP A 52 9.15 -0.85 6.84
CA ASP A 52 9.63 -2.08 7.47
C ASP A 52 8.43 -2.96 7.87
N SER A 53 7.38 -2.36 8.44
CA SER A 53 6.15 -3.10 8.78
C SER A 53 5.47 -3.68 7.55
N TYR A 54 5.38 -2.93 6.45
CA TYR A 54 4.75 -3.40 5.22
C TYR A 54 5.55 -4.54 4.58
N CYS A 55 6.88 -4.40 4.49
CA CYS A 55 7.76 -5.44 3.95
C CYS A 55 7.62 -6.75 4.75
N ALA A 56 7.62 -6.67 6.08
CA ALA A 56 7.41 -7.82 6.94
C ALA A 56 6.00 -8.40 6.77
N LYS A 57 4.97 -7.53 6.71
CA LYS A 57 3.58 -7.98 6.56
C LYS A 57 3.39 -8.79 5.29
N ILE A 58 3.82 -8.28 4.12
CA ILE A 58 3.65 -9.04 2.87
C ILE A 58 4.59 -10.24 2.77
N GLU A 59 5.75 -10.23 3.46
CA GLU A 59 6.64 -11.40 3.55
C GLU A 59 5.92 -12.59 4.20
N PHE A 60 5.14 -12.36 5.27
CA PHE A 60 4.39 -13.41 5.98
C PHE A 60 2.97 -13.63 5.43
N ASP A 61 2.29 -12.55 5.06
CA ASP A 61 0.90 -12.50 4.62
C ASP A 61 0.82 -11.93 3.19
N PRO A 62 1.19 -12.72 2.16
CA PRO A 62 1.35 -12.25 0.78
C PRO A 62 0.05 -11.69 0.18
N TYR A 63 -1.12 -12.10 0.68
CA TYR A 63 -2.42 -11.56 0.26
C TYR A 63 -2.58 -10.06 0.56
N CYS A 64 -1.85 -9.52 1.54
CA CYS A 64 -1.87 -8.09 1.84
C CYS A 64 -1.38 -7.22 0.67
N LEU A 65 -0.58 -7.78 -0.25
CA LEU A 65 -0.19 -7.11 -1.50
C LEU A 65 -1.41 -6.71 -2.34
N TYR A 66 -2.50 -7.48 -2.27
CA TYR A 66 -3.70 -7.32 -3.09
C TYR A 66 -4.80 -6.50 -2.42
N ALA A 67 -4.54 -5.86 -1.28
CA ALA A 67 -5.52 -4.97 -0.67
C ALA A 67 -5.90 -3.80 -1.59
N ASP A 68 -7.15 -3.37 -1.47
CA ASP A 68 -7.68 -2.19 -2.13
C ASP A 68 -7.48 -0.95 -1.27
N TYR A 69 -7.01 0.12 -1.90
CA TYR A 69 -6.86 1.43 -1.29
C TYR A 69 -7.95 2.35 -1.82
N LEU A 70 -8.91 2.70 -0.96
CA LEU A 70 -9.93 3.70 -1.25
C LEU A 70 -9.41 5.07 -0.80
N VAL A 71 -9.05 5.90 -1.77
CA VAL A 71 -8.40 7.19 -1.57
C VAL A 71 -9.40 8.31 -1.80
N PHE A 72 -9.56 9.19 -0.81
CA PHE A 72 -10.41 10.38 -0.88
C PHE A 72 -9.58 11.65 -1.08
N GLY A 73 -9.86 12.40 -2.14
CA GLY A 73 -9.37 13.77 -2.31
C GLY A 73 -10.40 14.73 -1.73
N TYR A 74 -10.09 15.39 -0.61
CA TYR A 74 -11.02 16.31 0.04
C TYR A 74 -10.58 17.77 -0.07
N GLU A 75 -11.51 18.70 -0.02
CA GLU A 75 -11.22 20.12 0.26
C GLU A 75 -11.89 20.55 1.55
N MET A 76 -11.32 21.59 2.17
CA MET A 76 -11.93 22.25 3.32
C MET A 76 -11.93 23.76 3.06
N ILE A 77 -13.11 24.31 2.82
CA ILE A 77 -13.32 25.74 2.57
C ILE A 77 -14.31 26.24 3.61
N ASP A 78 -13.92 27.25 4.39
CA ASP A 78 -14.74 27.86 5.44
C ASP A 78 -15.39 26.85 6.40
N GLY A 79 -14.65 25.80 6.75
CA GLY A 79 -15.11 24.73 7.66
C GLY A 79 -16.03 23.68 7.02
N THR A 80 -16.38 23.83 5.73
CA THR A 80 -17.13 22.82 4.98
C THR A 80 -16.16 21.86 4.30
N ILE A 81 -16.34 20.56 4.51
CA ILE A 81 -15.56 19.50 3.85
C ILE A 81 -16.34 18.97 2.66
N SER A 82 -15.72 18.96 1.49
CA SER A 82 -16.21 18.31 0.27
C SER A 82 -15.27 17.19 -0.14
N ILE A 83 -15.81 16.15 -0.77
CA ILE A 83 -15.03 15.13 -1.46
C ILE A 83 -15.01 15.52 -2.93
N GLU A 84 -13.84 15.88 -3.44
CA GLU A 84 -13.65 16.32 -4.82
C GLU A 84 -13.48 15.13 -5.77
N ASP A 85 -12.84 14.07 -5.31
CA ASP A 85 -12.61 12.86 -6.12
C ASP A 85 -12.33 11.64 -5.22
N ILE A 86 -12.56 10.45 -5.78
CA ILE A 86 -12.44 9.15 -5.12
C ILE A 86 -11.74 8.17 -6.05
N TRP A 87 -10.75 7.45 -5.54
CA TRP A 87 -10.04 6.41 -6.29
C TRP A 87 -10.04 5.09 -5.54
N LEU A 88 -10.31 3.99 -6.24
CA LEU A 88 -10.06 2.63 -5.76
C LEU A 88 -8.86 2.06 -6.52
N LYS A 89 -7.79 1.72 -5.78
CA LYS A 89 -6.49 1.39 -6.37
C LYS A 89 -5.76 0.29 -5.61
N LYS A 90 -4.87 -0.42 -6.30
CA LYS A 90 -3.86 -1.27 -5.67
C LYS A 90 -2.63 -0.45 -5.27
N ILE A 91 -1.84 -0.96 -4.32
CA ILE A 91 -0.63 -0.27 -3.84
C ILE A 91 0.33 0.11 -4.96
N TRP A 92 0.54 -0.78 -5.95
CA TRP A 92 1.43 -0.53 -7.08
C TRP A 92 0.91 0.54 -8.03
N GLU A 93 -0.37 0.90 -7.99
CA GLU A 93 -0.91 2.00 -8.78
C GLU A 93 -0.67 3.36 -8.11
N ILE A 94 -0.61 3.39 -6.77
CA ILE A 94 -0.46 4.62 -5.99
C ILE A 94 0.96 4.87 -5.49
N ALA A 95 1.81 3.85 -5.36
CA ALA A 95 3.21 3.99 -4.94
C ALA A 95 4.07 4.59 -6.06
N GLY A 96 5.11 5.35 -5.69
CA GLY A 96 6.01 5.98 -6.67
C GLY A 96 7.42 5.40 -6.68
N THR A 97 8.26 5.96 -7.55
CA THR A 97 9.72 5.78 -7.54
C THR A 97 10.41 7.06 -7.08
N SER A 98 11.69 6.97 -6.72
CA SER A 98 12.52 8.13 -6.36
C SER A 98 13.94 7.99 -6.89
N ALA A 99 14.72 9.07 -6.86
CA ALA A 99 16.12 9.02 -7.28
C ALA A 99 17.01 8.19 -6.33
N ARG A 100 16.69 8.18 -5.03
CA ARG A 100 17.53 7.54 -4.00
C ARG A 100 17.28 6.03 -3.90
N TYR A 101 16.02 5.60 -3.98
CA TYR A 101 15.63 4.20 -3.95
C TYR A 101 14.57 3.92 -5.01
N PRO A 102 14.53 2.68 -5.56
CA PRO A 102 13.53 2.28 -6.54
C PRO A 102 12.10 2.53 -6.06
N LEU A 103 11.80 2.29 -4.78
CA LEU A 103 10.53 2.66 -4.17
C LEU A 103 10.62 4.06 -3.54
N LYS A 104 9.63 4.91 -3.83
CA LYS A 104 9.51 6.22 -3.21
C LYS A 104 9.16 6.07 -1.74
N THR A 105 10.03 6.62 -0.90
CA THR A 105 9.92 6.52 0.54
C THR A 105 10.11 7.88 1.22
N GLN A 106 9.63 7.99 2.45
CA GLN A 106 9.96 9.09 3.35
C GLN A 106 11.18 8.69 4.17
N ILE A 107 12.23 9.50 4.11
CA ILE A 107 13.50 9.25 4.78
C ILE A 107 13.80 10.39 5.75
N LYS A 108 14.17 10.06 6.99
CA LYS A 108 14.67 11.05 7.96
C LYS A 108 15.93 10.49 8.61
N ARG A 109 17.04 11.24 8.56
CA ARG A 109 18.35 10.81 9.09
C ARG A 109 18.74 9.41 8.60
N ASP A 110 18.62 9.19 7.30
CA ASP A 110 18.91 7.92 6.60
C ASP A 110 18.08 6.70 7.03
N VAL A 111 17.05 6.89 7.84
CA VAL A 111 16.06 5.86 8.17
C VAL A 111 14.85 6.01 7.27
N ILE A 112 14.44 4.92 6.62
CA ILE A 112 13.19 4.84 5.87
C ILE A 112 12.04 4.69 6.86
N TYR A 113 11.05 5.59 6.80
CA TYR A 113 9.84 5.52 7.62
C TYR A 113 8.70 4.90 6.84
N ASN A 114 8.23 5.58 5.78
CA ASN A 114 6.98 5.25 5.11
C ASN A 114 7.16 5.09 3.60
N ILE A 115 6.34 4.24 2.99
CA ILE A 115 6.13 4.20 1.55
C ILE A 115 5.27 5.40 1.16
N ARG A 116 5.64 6.10 0.08
CA ARG A 116 5.03 7.37 -0.31
C ARG A 116 4.34 7.31 -1.67
N PRO A 117 3.21 8.00 -1.83
CA PRO A 117 2.45 7.95 -3.06
C PRO A 117 3.10 8.75 -4.20
N ASN A 118 2.75 8.35 -5.42
CA ASN A 118 2.93 9.10 -6.65
C ASN A 118 1.74 10.07 -6.86
N SER A 119 1.77 10.88 -7.94
CA SER A 119 0.65 11.77 -8.30
C SER A 119 -0.08 11.36 -9.57
N ASN A 120 0.29 10.24 -10.18
CA ASN A 120 -0.21 9.79 -11.46
C ASN A 120 -1.66 9.35 -11.37
N PHE A 121 -2.05 8.61 -10.32
CA PHE A 121 -3.43 8.18 -10.12
C PHE A 121 -4.42 9.35 -10.11
N LYS A 122 -4.07 10.46 -9.45
CA LYS A 122 -4.85 11.71 -9.44
C LYS A 122 -4.90 12.41 -10.80
N LYS A 123 -3.82 12.32 -11.58
CA LYS A 123 -3.68 13.02 -12.87
C LYS A 123 -4.21 12.22 -14.06
N GLY A 124 -4.84 11.06 -13.82
CA GLY A 124 -5.23 10.12 -14.88
C GLY A 124 -4.04 9.60 -15.70
N LYS A 125 -2.83 9.65 -15.14
CA LYS A 125 -1.60 9.19 -15.82
C LYS A 125 -1.35 7.72 -15.49
N PRO A 126 -0.70 6.97 -16.39
CA PRO A 126 -0.30 5.59 -16.10
C PRO A 126 0.52 5.49 -14.81
N SER A 127 0.32 4.41 -14.05
CA SER A 127 1.17 4.13 -12.89
C SER A 127 2.62 3.94 -13.32
N VAL A 128 3.53 4.25 -12.39
CA VAL A 128 4.97 4.00 -12.59
C VAL A 128 5.28 2.50 -12.55
N PHE A 129 4.56 1.74 -11.71
CA PHE A 129 4.61 0.28 -11.69
C PHE A 129 3.42 -0.26 -12.49
N LYS A 130 3.67 -1.10 -13.49
CA LYS A 130 2.60 -1.59 -14.37
C LYS A 130 1.74 -2.65 -13.70
N ASN A 131 2.32 -3.37 -12.75
CA ASN A 131 1.72 -4.51 -12.06
C ASN A 131 2.42 -4.75 -10.71
N GLU A 132 1.98 -5.76 -9.99
CA GLU A 132 2.54 -6.17 -8.70
C GLU A 132 4.01 -6.59 -8.78
N ILE A 133 4.45 -7.16 -9.90
CA ILE A 133 5.83 -7.63 -10.11
C ILE A 133 6.80 -6.45 -10.17
N ASP A 134 6.46 -5.41 -10.92
CA ASP A 134 7.26 -4.19 -11.00
C ASP A 134 7.40 -3.53 -9.62
N PHE A 135 6.33 -3.57 -8.82
CA PHE A 135 6.35 -3.06 -7.46
C PHE A 135 7.21 -3.91 -6.52
N LEU A 136 7.11 -5.24 -6.57
CA LEU A 136 7.93 -6.15 -5.76
C LEU A 136 9.43 -6.02 -6.08
N LYS A 137 9.79 -5.83 -7.35
CA LYS A 137 11.15 -5.48 -7.77
C LYS A 137 11.64 -4.18 -7.13
N ALA A 138 10.77 -3.18 -7.05
CA ALA A 138 11.11 -1.91 -6.41
C ALA A 138 11.26 -2.04 -4.89
N VAL A 139 10.44 -2.88 -4.24
CA VAL A 139 10.57 -3.21 -2.82
C VAL A 139 11.91 -3.91 -2.57
N GLU A 140 12.20 -5.01 -3.27
CA GLU A 140 13.47 -5.74 -3.16
C GLU A 140 14.67 -4.84 -3.43
N GLY A 141 14.62 -4.07 -4.53
CA GLY A 141 15.65 -3.12 -4.93
C GLY A 141 15.81 -1.93 -3.96
N THR A 142 14.86 -1.71 -3.05
CA THR A 142 14.98 -0.75 -1.96
C THR A 142 15.58 -1.41 -0.71
N ILE A 143 15.15 -2.63 -0.37
CA ILE A 143 15.71 -3.41 0.75
C ILE A 143 17.21 -3.64 0.55
N ARG A 144 17.63 -4.00 -0.66
CA ARG A 144 19.02 -4.35 -0.99
C ARG A 144 20.05 -3.27 -0.61
N PRO A 145 19.96 -2.02 -1.08
CA PRO A 145 20.88 -0.96 -0.66
C PRO A 145 20.60 -0.41 0.76
N TYR A 146 19.41 -0.66 1.35
CA TYR A 146 19.06 -0.14 2.67
C TYR A 146 19.43 -1.07 3.84
N LYS A 147 19.18 -2.38 3.69
CA LYS A 147 19.38 -3.41 4.71
C LYS A 147 20.46 -4.44 4.31
N GLY A 148 20.90 -4.46 3.05
CA GLY A 148 21.94 -5.34 2.54
C GLY A 148 21.43 -6.46 1.61
N GLU A 149 22.35 -6.99 0.80
CA GLU A 149 22.11 -8.04 -0.20
C GLU A 149 21.49 -9.31 0.38
N GLN A 150 22.04 -9.79 1.50
CA GLN A 150 21.55 -10.97 2.19
C GLN A 150 20.09 -10.79 2.62
N ARG A 151 19.75 -9.67 3.28
CA ARG A 151 18.40 -9.42 3.76
C ARG A 151 17.39 -9.30 2.61
N ALA A 152 17.78 -8.68 1.49
CA ALA A 152 16.92 -8.61 0.31
C ALA A 152 16.64 -10.00 -0.29
N THR A 153 17.66 -10.85 -0.36
CA THR A 153 17.55 -12.23 -0.87
C THR A 153 16.67 -13.08 0.05
N GLU A 154 16.88 -13.01 1.37
CA GLU A 154 16.05 -13.69 2.36
C GLU A 154 14.59 -13.25 2.27
N TRP A 155 14.34 -11.93 2.25
CA TRP A 155 13.00 -11.38 2.13
C TRP A 155 12.27 -11.89 0.87
N LYS A 156 12.96 -11.86 -0.28
CA LYS A 156 12.41 -12.35 -1.55
C LYS A 156 12.07 -13.83 -1.49
N ASN A 157 13.00 -14.66 -1.02
CA ASN A 157 12.81 -16.11 -0.95
C ASN A 157 11.64 -16.46 -0.02
N ASN A 158 11.56 -15.80 1.14
CA ASN A 158 10.46 -15.98 2.09
C ASN A 158 9.13 -15.54 1.50
N PHE A 159 9.08 -14.36 0.87
CA PHE A 159 7.89 -13.86 0.19
C PHE A 159 7.41 -14.84 -0.89
N CYS A 160 8.28 -15.27 -1.81
CA CYS A 160 7.92 -16.19 -2.89
C CYS A 160 7.40 -17.53 -2.34
N LYS A 161 8.05 -18.08 -1.31
CA LYS A 161 7.63 -19.32 -0.65
C LYS A 161 6.25 -19.17 0.00
N ASN A 162 6.04 -18.11 0.78
CA ASN A 162 4.77 -17.88 1.46
C ASN A 162 3.65 -17.57 0.47
N TYR A 163 3.98 -16.86 -0.62
CA TYR A 163 3.07 -16.61 -1.73
C TYR A 163 2.60 -17.91 -2.38
N GLU A 164 3.52 -18.82 -2.72
CA GLU A 164 3.17 -20.12 -3.28
C GLU A 164 2.32 -20.95 -2.32
N ASN A 165 2.69 -20.98 -1.03
CA ASN A 165 1.91 -21.69 -0.01
C ASN A 165 0.48 -21.16 0.12
N HIS A 166 0.28 -19.84 0.00
CA HIS A 166 -1.02 -19.21 0.15
C HIS A 166 -1.88 -19.32 -1.11
N PHE A 167 -1.30 -19.05 -2.28
CA PHE A 167 -2.04 -18.96 -3.54
C PHE A 167 -1.99 -20.22 -4.40
N GLY A 168 -1.17 -21.21 -4.04
CA GLY A 168 -0.96 -22.43 -4.84
C GLY A 168 -0.29 -22.19 -6.18
N ARG A 169 0.38 -21.04 -6.36
CA ARG A 169 1.10 -20.68 -7.60
C ARG A 169 2.33 -19.85 -7.28
N GLU A 170 3.39 -20.02 -8.07
CA GLU A 170 4.61 -19.24 -7.94
C GLU A 170 4.42 -17.78 -8.37
N ILE A 171 5.27 -16.92 -7.82
CA ILE A 171 5.46 -15.53 -8.27
C ILE A 171 6.94 -15.26 -8.43
N LEU A 172 7.33 -14.75 -9.60
CA LEU A 172 8.73 -14.52 -9.97
C LEU A 172 8.95 -13.05 -10.31
N PHE A 173 9.93 -12.44 -9.64
CA PHE A 173 10.31 -11.04 -9.84
C PHE A 173 11.80 -10.84 -9.64
#